data_AF-A0A828Z7Z0-F1
#
_entry.id   AF-A0A828Z7Z0-F1
#
_cell.length_a   1.000
_cell.length_b   1.000
_cell.length_c   1.000
_cell.angle_alpha   90.00
_cell.angle_beta   90.00
_cell.angle_gamma   90.00
#
_symmetry.space_group_name_H-M   'P 1'
#
loop_
_entity.id
_entity.type
_entity.pdbx_description
1 polymer ?
#
loop_
_entity_poly.entity_id
_entity_poly.type
_entity_poly.pdbx_seq_one_letter_code
_entity_poly.pdbx_strand_id
1 'polypeptide(L)'
;MDKLPGITFPSVGKRVFPEDWIHEQESKSNAVLQRDMDAWGPGIDSGGTIVIGTGANHVDLTDTLIAYDEFGKRVCIPATANIQVPNNVTFTLVVRHKFQETPYDSPSNLPSDGPVIWRDDSNEIICRQGSLVAGDISLRTITVNGSGTVSLGTDLRIMRGLKGNRIKDGEVTESKQAANVKTGLVTDLHSDIIAGINPDTNNPLKFVKGINQVYLFFKNFLDVTFKQERKFVGEMFWMDDIRTPSTDFPAFCLASPDQLINASGAGGMPDLVSYWLNKPFRYDPLGTNVIDFDAISYAISSNVLTVTFANTTACQKLIDALIEDNLVHSSFTNWMTGTLQQAIGGVPANATLAITALSSASRTISFTCSAANSSGSLSGVKVRFYKHRLPDITPGTMITNQARHFAVQGRGFVSVMDSDSEWIGGLRRRDRFQGHVIQGIQNGGSAVMPGSSIGTGNPLIPSNDGINGPPRMGKTTDPRGLSAFPYVFAKRVL
;
A
#
# COMPACT_ATOMS: atom_id res chain seq x y z
N MET A 1 8.14 26.35 8.48
CA MET A 1 9.21 26.80 9.39
C MET A 1 10.33 25.79 9.32
N ASP A 2 11.55 26.26 9.09
CA ASP A 2 12.76 25.43 9.14
C ASP A 2 12.87 24.81 10.54
N LYS A 3 13.16 23.50 10.62
CA LYS A 3 13.25 22.76 11.89
C LYS A 3 14.68 22.73 12.42
N LEU A 4 15.59 23.48 11.79
CA LEU A 4 17.00 23.58 12.15
C LEU A 4 17.26 24.90 12.90
N PRO A 5 18.22 24.93 13.84
CA PRO A 5 18.62 26.15 14.51
C PRO A 5 19.26 27.11 13.51
N GLY A 6 19.06 28.40 13.76
CA GLY A 6 19.40 29.44 12.82
C GLY A 6 18.61 30.73 13.05
N ILE A 7 18.88 31.73 12.22
CA ILE A 7 18.13 32.99 12.15
C ILE A 7 16.77 32.75 11.49
N THR A 8 15.72 33.38 12.02
CA THR A 8 14.36 33.24 11.50
C THR A 8 14.10 34.26 10.39
N PHE A 9 13.93 33.79 9.16
CA PHE A 9 13.55 34.63 8.01
C PHE A 9 12.03 34.63 7.75
N PRO A 10 11.43 35.76 7.35
CA PRO A 10 11.98 37.11 7.32
C PRO A 10 11.80 37.86 8.66
N SER A 11 12.87 38.47 9.18
CA SER A 11 12.76 39.45 10.27
C SER A 11 12.39 40.82 9.70
N VAL A 12 11.09 41.08 9.54
CA VAL A 12 10.60 42.37 9.03
C VAL A 12 11.22 43.52 9.82
N GLY A 13 11.95 44.41 9.13
CA GLY A 13 12.52 45.64 9.69
C GLY A 13 13.89 45.53 10.38
N LYS A 14 14.57 44.38 10.35
CA LYS A 14 15.93 44.23 10.94
C LYS A 14 16.99 43.98 9.87
N ARG A 15 18.16 44.61 10.04
CA ARG A 15 19.34 44.40 9.19
C ARG A 15 19.98 43.05 9.54
N VAL A 16 20.40 42.32 8.51
CA VAL A 16 21.18 41.07 8.63
C VAL A 16 22.63 41.40 8.25
N PHE A 17 23.57 41.03 9.10
CA PHE A 17 25.00 41.26 8.90
C PHE A 17 25.71 39.98 8.43
N PRO A 18 26.93 40.07 7.86
CA PRO A 18 27.71 38.89 7.48
C PRO A 18 27.88 37.87 8.62
N GLU A 19 28.02 38.34 9.86
CA GLU A 19 28.15 37.49 11.06
C GLU A 19 26.88 36.68 11.32
N ASP A 20 25.70 37.23 11.01
CA ASP A 20 24.42 36.53 11.12
C ASP A 20 24.33 35.39 10.09
N TRP A 21 24.87 35.60 8.88
CA TRP A 21 24.97 34.56 7.86
C TRP A 21 25.96 33.45 8.23
N ILE A 22 27.10 33.81 8.83
CA ILE A 22 28.06 32.84 9.35
C ILE A 22 27.40 32.00 10.44
N HIS A 23 26.75 32.65 11.40
CA HIS A 23 26.05 31.98 12.49
C HIS A 23 24.92 31.06 11.99
N GLU A 24 24.16 31.49 10.99
CA GLU A 24 23.12 30.69 10.34
C GLU A 24 23.69 29.40 9.74
N GLN A 25 24.75 29.52 8.95
CA GLN A 25 25.37 28.36 8.28
C GLN A 25 26.02 27.41 9.28
N GLU A 26 26.75 27.94 10.26
CA GLU A 26 27.36 27.13 11.31
C GLU A 26 26.32 26.41 12.17
N SER A 27 25.23 27.09 12.54
CA SER A 27 24.15 26.50 13.33
C SER A 27 23.45 25.36 12.58
N LYS A 28 23.14 25.56 11.30
CA LYS A 28 22.53 24.53 10.46
C LYS A 28 23.45 23.34 10.24
N SER A 29 24.72 23.59 9.92
CA SER A 29 25.74 22.55 9.74
C SER A 29 25.89 21.70 11.01
N ASN A 30 26.07 22.35 12.16
CA ASN A 30 26.20 21.67 13.45
C ASN A 30 24.96 20.83 13.81
N ALA A 31 23.75 21.33 13.53
CA ALA A 31 22.54 20.59 13.82
C ALA A 31 22.36 19.35 12.95
N VAL A 32 22.77 19.41 11.68
CA VAL A 32 22.77 18.24 10.78
C VAL A 32 23.78 17.20 11.28
N LEU A 33 25.01 17.63 11.58
CA LEU A 33 26.06 16.75 12.11
C LEU A 33 25.64 16.10 13.43
N GLN A 34 25.11 16.87 14.38
CA GLN A 34 24.66 16.34 15.69
C GLN A 34 23.52 15.33 15.54
N ARG A 35 22.52 15.59 14.68
CA ARG A 35 21.40 14.66 14.47
C ARG A 35 21.85 13.34 13.86
N ASP A 36 22.80 13.39 12.94
CA ASP A 36 23.41 12.19 12.35
C ASP A 36 24.25 11.45 13.41
N MET A 37 25.08 12.17 14.16
CA MET A 37 25.91 11.60 15.23
C MET A 37 25.11 11.10 16.44
N ASP A 38 23.89 11.58 16.66
CA ASP A 38 22.94 11.04 17.64
C ASP A 38 22.34 9.70 17.18
N ALA A 39 22.26 9.49 15.86
CA ALA A 39 21.81 8.23 15.28
C ALA A 39 22.95 7.20 15.24
N TRP A 40 24.11 7.63 14.75
CA TRP A 40 25.22 6.78 14.37
C TRP A 40 26.54 7.33 14.94
N GLY A 41 27.33 6.51 15.63
CA GLY A 41 28.66 6.91 16.16
C GLY A 41 29.70 7.11 15.05
N PRO A 42 30.94 7.55 15.32
CA PRO A 42 31.98 7.58 14.29
C PRO A 42 32.35 6.17 13.81
N GLY A 43 32.99 6.06 12.64
CA GLY A 43 33.48 4.79 12.09
C GLY A 43 33.20 4.58 10.61
N ILE A 44 33.39 3.33 10.17
CA ILE A 44 33.22 2.92 8.77
C ILE A 44 31.76 2.55 8.54
N ASP A 45 31.15 3.19 7.56
CA ASP A 45 29.80 2.86 7.10
C ASP A 45 29.83 1.70 6.12
N SER A 46 30.77 1.74 5.16
CA SER A 46 31.01 0.64 4.22
C SER A 46 32.43 0.63 3.64
N GLY A 47 32.89 -0.55 3.24
CA GLY A 47 34.16 -0.76 2.54
C GLY A 47 35.42 -0.70 3.43
N GLY A 48 36.51 -0.18 2.87
CA GLY A 48 37.79 -0.02 3.58
C GLY A 48 38.66 -1.27 3.58
N THR A 49 38.43 -2.21 2.67
CA THR A 49 39.15 -3.47 2.61
C THR A 49 40.54 -3.27 2.02
N ILE A 50 41.55 -3.51 2.85
CA ILE A 50 42.96 -3.38 2.47
C ILE A 50 43.55 -4.75 2.17
N VAL A 51 44.15 -4.88 0.99
CA VAL A 51 44.91 -6.05 0.54
C VAL A 51 46.35 -5.69 0.19
N ILE A 52 47.21 -6.70 0.07
CA ILE A 52 48.58 -6.50 -0.41
C ILE A 52 48.51 -6.18 -1.91
N GLY A 53 49.11 -5.05 -2.29
CA GLY A 53 49.12 -4.57 -3.67
C GLY A 53 50.21 -5.22 -4.50
N THR A 54 50.21 -4.92 -5.80
CA THR A 54 51.22 -5.45 -6.71
C THR A 54 52.53 -4.68 -6.60
N GLY A 55 53.63 -5.39 -6.32
CA GLY A 55 54.97 -4.79 -6.21
C GLY A 55 55.42 -4.52 -4.78
N ALA A 56 56.69 -4.16 -4.61
CA ALA A 56 57.26 -3.88 -3.29
C ALA A 56 56.65 -2.60 -2.69
N ASN A 57 56.33 -2.60 -1.40
CA ASN A 57 55.80 -1.44 -0.65
C ASN A 57 54.43 -0.91 -1.14
N HIS A 58 53.54 -1.78 -1.63
CA HIS A 58 52.22 -1.35 -2.08
C HIS A 58 51.08 -2.08 -1.37
N VAL A 59 50.00 -1.36 -1.13
CA VAL A 59 48.70 -1.90 -0.72
C VAL A 59 47.59 -1.37 -1.61
N ASP A 60 46.49 -2.11 -1.67
CA ASP A 60 45.33 -1.73 -2.45
C ASP A 60 44.11 -1.58 -1.54
N LEU A 61 43.32 -0.55 -1.81
CA LEU A 61 41.96 -0.41 -1.32
C LEU A 61 41.02 -0.98 -2.40
N THR A 62 40.40 -2.13 -2.12
CA THR A 62 39.67 -2.89 -3.15
C THR A 62 38.25 -2.41 -3.40
N ASP A 63 37.66 -1.72 -2.42
CA ASP A 63 36.27 -1.27 -2.43
C ASP A 63 36.18 0.23 -2.09
N THR A 64 35.09 0.86 -2.49
CA THR A 64 34.84 2.26 -2.12
C THR A 64 34.64 2.35 -0.62
N LEU A 65 35.50 3.13 0.05
CA LEU A 65 35.40 3.41 1.47
C LEU A 65 34.48 4.60 1.70
N ILE A 66 33.47 4.40 2.56
CA ILE A 66 32.65 5.47 3.13
C ILE A 66 32.79 5.41 4.65
N ALA A 67 33.29 6.49 5.26
CA ALA A 67 33.51 6.56 6.70
C ALA A 67 33.25 7.95 7.26
N TYR A 68 33.08 8.04 8.57
CA TYR A 68 32.83 9.28 9.31
C TYR A 68 33.80 9.41 10.48
N ASP A 69 34.43 10.56 10.62
CA ASP A 69 35.33 10.84 11.74
C ASP A 69 34.57 11.21 13.03
N GLU A 70 35.29 11.43 14.12
CA GLU A 70 34.71 11.81 15.42
C GLU A 70 33.98 13.17 15.41
N PHE A 71 34.25 14.01 14.41
CA PHE A 71 33.59 15.29 14.19
C PHE A 71 32.41 15.19 13.22
N GLY A 72 32.11 13.99 12.71
CA GLY A 72 31.03 13.72 11.76
C GLY A 72 31.37 14.07 10.31
N LYS A 73 32.64 14.35 9.98
CA LYS A 73 33.05 14.62 8.59
C LYS A 73 33.09 13.33 7.80
N ARG A 74 32.50 13.37 6.60
CA ARG A 74 32.43 12.22 5.70
C ARG A 74 33.72 12.09 4.89
N VAL A 75 34.29 10.90 4.87
CA VAL A 75 35.38 10.47 4.00
C VAL A 75 34.83 9.51 2.95
N CYS A 76 35.12 9.77 1.69
CA CYS A 76 34.71 8.93 0.56
C CYS A 76 35.90 8.71 -0.38
N ILE A 77 36.47 7.51 -0.36
CA ILE A 77 37.64 7.17 -1.17
C ILE A 77 37.25 6.00 -2.10
N PRO A 78 37.23 6.20 -3.43
CA PRO A 78 37.03 5.12 -4.39
C PRO A 78 38.11 4.04 -4.25
N ALA A 79 37.83 2.84 -4.75
CA ALA A 79 38.83 1.78 -4.85
C ALA A 79 40.12 2.32 -5.51
N THR A 80 41.25 2.18 -4.82
CA THR A 80 42.52 2.78 -5.20
C THR A 80 43.60 1.71 -5.09
N ALA A 81 44.16 1.34 -6.24
CA ALA A 81 45.27 0.38 -6.32
C ALA A 81 46.62 1.08 -6.26
N ASN A 82 47.66 0.32 -5.92
CA ASN A 82 49.06 0.74 -5.83
C ASN A 82 49.27 1.95 -4.90
N ILE A 83 48.66 1.90 -3.71
CA ILE A 83 48.95 2.88 -2.65
C ILE A 83 50.34 2.59 -2.10
N GLN A 84 51.28 3.49 -2.36
CA GLN A 84 52.65 3.36 -1.89
C GLN A 84 52.72 3.58 -0.38
N VAL A 85 53.39 2.67 0.33
CA VAL A 85 53.57 2.73 1.79
C VAL A 85 55.05 2.79 2.19
N PRO A 86 55.38 3.34 3.38
CA PRO A 86 56.77 3.40 3.84
C PRO A 86 57.41 2.01 4.01
N ASN A 87 58.68 1.90 3.64
CA ASN A 87 59.47 0.66 3.73
C ASN A 87 60.11 0.49 5.12
N ASN A 88 60.40 -0.75 5.52
CA ASN A 88 61.10 -1.12 6.76
C ASN A 88 60.47 -0.56 8.04
N VAL A 89 59.14 -0.50 8.12
CA VAL A 89 58.43 0.07 9.26
C VAL A 89 57.05 -0.56 9.46
N THR A 90 56.55 -0.49 10.70
CA THR A 90 55.16 -0.79 11.05
C THR A 90 54.40 0.50 11.25
N PHE A 91 53.24 0.64 10.63
CA PHE A 91 52.40 1.82 10.74
C PHE A 91 50.92 1.43 10.74
N THR A 92 50.07 2.37 11.17
CA THR A 92 48.62 2.26 11.01
C THR A 92 48.21 3.01 9.76
N LEU A 93 47.57 2.34 8.82
CA LEU A 93 46.95 2.99 7.68
C LEU A 93 45.65 3.65 8.16
N VAL A 94 45.57 4.97 7.98
CA VAL A 94 44.40 5.77 8.36
C VAL A 94 43.91 6.55 7.15
N VAL A 95 42.65 6.92 7.18
CA VAL A 95 42.08 7.90 6.25
C VAL A 95 41.59 9.10 7.02
N ARG A 96 41.62 10.27 6.37
CA ARG A 96 41.28 11.54 6.99
C ARG A 96 40.62 12.46 5.98
N HIS A 97 39.64 13.23 6.44
CA HIS A 97 39.05 14.33 5.68
C HIS A 97 40.02 15.51 5.58
N LYS A 98 40.10 16.11 4.40
CA LYS A 98 40.93 17.27 4.13
C LYS A 98 40.19 18.22 3.19
N PHE A 99 40.32 19.52 3.39
CA PHE A 99 39.87 20.48 2.39
C PHE A 99 40.91 20.61 1.28
N GLN A 100 40.45 20.44 0.04
CA GLN A 100 41.23 20.84 -1.13
C GLN A 100 40.93 22.31 -1.42
N GLU A 101 41.99 23.12 -1.41
CA GLU A 101 41.90 24.55 -1.69
C GLU A 101 42.24 24.80 -3.16
N THR A 102 41.27 25.31 -3.93
CA THR A 102 41.43 25.63 -5.35
C THR A 102 41.30 27.14 -5.54
N PRO A 103 42.35 27.85 -6.01
CA PRO A 103 42.23 29.24 -6.41
C PRO A 103 41.30 29.36 -7.61
N TYR A 104 40.29 30.21 -7.51
CA TYR A 104 39.36 30.54 -8.59
C TYR A 104 39.48 32.03 -8.92
N ASP A 105 39.94 32.31 -10.14
CA ASP A 105 39.90 33.66 -10.72
C ASP A 105 38.59 33.83 -11.47
N SER A 106 37.80 34.83 -11.06
CA SER A 106 36.53 35.15 -11.74
C SER A 106 36.82 35.64 -13.17
N PRO A 107 36.14 35.11 -14.20
CA PRO A 107 36.38 35.48 -15.60
C PRO A 107 35.82 36.86 -15.99
N SER A 108 35.72 37.79 -15.04
CA SER A 108 35.16 39.12 -15.28
C SER A 108 36.17 40.06 -15.95
N ASN A 109 35.70 40.97 -16.81
CA ASN A 109 36.51 42.01 -17.44
C ASN A 109 36.90 43.16 -16.49
N LEU A 110 36.82 42.96 -15.18
CA LEU A 110 37.22 43.93 -14.16
C LEU A 110 38.68 43.67 -13.72
N PRO A 111 39.38 44.67 -13.17
CA PRO A 111 40.70 44.47 -12.56
C PRO A 111 40.63 43.38 -11.48
N SER A 112 41.60 42.44 -11.48
CA SER A 112 41.61 41.32 -10.53
C SER A 112 41.96 41.79 -9.11
N ASP A 113 41.07 41.53 -8.15
CA ASP A 113 41.29 41.70 -6.70
C ASP A 113 42.00 40.47 -6.08
N GLY A 114 42.47 39.53 -6.91
CA GLY A 114 43.07 38.25 -6.51
C GLY A 114 42.09 37.06 -6.52
N PRO A 115 42.61 35.82 -6.50
CA PRO A 115 41.78 34.62 -6.58
C PRO A 115 40.96 34.40 -5.31
N VAL A 116 39.71 33.95 -5.48
CA VAL A 116 38.90 33.42 -4.37
C VAL A 116 39.30 31.96 -4.16
N ILE A 117 39.62 31.57 -2.92
CA ILE A 117 39.95 30.18 -2.60
C ILE A 117 38.66 29.39 -2.38
N TRP A 118 38.36 28.45 -3.28
CA TRP A 118 37.30 27.47 -3.08
C TRP A 118 37.80 26.32 -2.23
N ARG A 119 36.96 25.84 -1.30
CA ARG A 119 37.26 24.69 -0.46
C ARG A 119 36.30 23.57 -0.82
N ASP A 120 36.84 22.52 -1.40
CA ASP A 120 36.09 21.31 -1.73
C ASP A 120 36.43 20.20 -0.73
N ASP A 121 35.44 19.35 -0.44
CA ASP A 121 35.64 18.15 0.36
C ASP A 121 36.60 17.19 -0.37
N SER A 122 37.67 16.82 0.31
CA SER A 122 38.69 15.90 -0.18
C SER A 122 39.15 14.98 0.94
N ASN A 123 39.98 14.00 0.60
CA ASN A 123 40.39 12.95 1.52
C ASN A 123 41.84 12.57 1.28
N GLU A 124 42.51 12.10 2.32
CA GLU A 124 43.88 11.59 2.22
C GLU A 124 44.04 10.25 2.96
N ILE A 125 44.95 9.43 2.45
CA ILE A 125 45.39 8.18 3.06
C ILE A 125 46.76 8.43 3.69
N ILE A 126 46.91 8.14 4.98
CA ILE A 126 48.12 8.44 5.75
C ILE A 126 48.67 7.16 6.38
N CYS A 127 49.98 6.98 6.30
CA CYS A 127 50.70 5.94 7.02
C CYS A 127 51.19 6.49 8.36
N ARG A 128 50.39 6.34 9.42
CA ARG A 128 50.69 6.88 10.75
C ARG A 128 51.65 5.99 11.53
N GLN A 129 52.78 6.56 11.92
CA GLN A 129 53.69 5.96 12.90
C GLN A 129 53.43 6.61 14.26
N GLY A 130 53.12 5.80 15.28
CA GLY A 130 52.74 6.29 16.61
C GLY A 130 51.23 6.41 16.82
N SER A 131 50.83 7.29 17.75
CA SER A 131 49.43 7.45 18.17
C SER A 131 48.56 8.08 17.08
N LEU A 132 47.29 7.65 17.02
CA LEU A 132 46.27 8.28 16.18
C LEU A 132 46.01 9.72 16.63
N VAL A 133 45.76 10.60 15.66
CA VAL A 133 45.42 12.00 15.90
C VAL A 133 43.93 12.20 15.67
N ALA A 134 43.32 13.17 16.35
CA ALA A 134 41.94 13.57 16.15
C ALA A 134 41.57 13.69 14.66
N GLY A 135 40.43 13.11 14.28
CA GLY A 135 39.98 12.98 12.88
C GLY A 135 40.60 11.85 12.05
N ASP A 136 41.53 11.05 12.59
CA ASP A 136 42.01 9.81 11.92
C ASP A 136 40.97 8.69 12.03
N ILE A 137 40.66 8.06 10.90
CA ILE A 137 39.87 6.83 10.84
C ILE A 137 40.81 5.68 10.50
N SER A 138 41.11 4.82 11.46
CA SER A 138 42.05 3.70 11.30
C SER A 138 41.46 2.55 10.50
N LEU A 139 42.22 2.03 9.54
CA LEU A 139 41.84 0.88 8.74
C LEU A 139 42.56 -0.39 9.21
N ARG A 140 43.90 -0.40 9.15
CA ARG A 140 44.67 -1.61 9.42
C ARG A 140 46.09 -1.29 9.84
N THR A 141 46.67 -2.12 10.71
CA THR A 141 48.13 -2.10 10.92
C THR A 141 48.83 -2.82 9.77
N ILE A 142 49.89 -2.24 9.23
CA ILE A 142 50.67 -2.82 8.13
C ILE A 142 52.14 -2.81 8.53
N THR A 143 52.82 -3.92 8.26
CA THR A 143 54.27 -4.04 8.44
C THR A 143 54.93 -4.26 7.09
N VAL A 144 56.00 -3.53 6.83
CA VAL A 144 56.79 -3.66 5.60
C VAL A 144 58.24 -3.91 5.99
N ASN A 145 58.84 -5.00 5.51
CA ASN A 145 60.23 -5.35 5.82
C ASN A 145 61.23 -4.62 4.91
N GLY A 146 62.53 -4.65 5.20
CA GLY A 146 63.55 -3.95 4.38
C GLY A 146 63.58 -4.27 2.88
N SER A 147 63.10 -5.45 2.46
CA SER A 147 62.99 -5.85 1.04
C SER A 147 61.69 -5.40 0.38
N GLY A 148 60.82 -4.70 1.11
CA GLY A 148 59.54 -4.19 0.64
C GLY A 148 58.40 -5.21 0.56
N THR A 149 58.54 -6.34 1.25
CA THR A 149 57.45 -7.30 1.43
C THR A 149 56.46 -6.75 2.45
N VAL A 150 55.20 -6.63 2.03
CA VAL A 150 54.10 -6.12 2.87
C VAL A 150 53.42 -7.28 3.59
N SER A 151 53.14 -7.11 4.88
CA SER A 151 52.34 -8.01 5.70
C SER A 151 51.19 -7.25 6.35
N LEU A 152 49.97 -7.77 6.19
CA LEU A 152 48.78 -7.21 6.82
C LEU A 152 48.70 -7.68 8.28
N GLY A 153 48.63 -6.74 9.21
CA GLY A 153 48.38 -7.01 10.62
C GLY A 153 46.89 -6.93 10.98
N THR A 154 46.63 -6.58 12.22
CA THR A 154 45.31 -6.41 12.82
C THR A 154 44.42 -5.48 12.02
N ASP A 155 43.20 -5.93 11.76
CA ASP A 155 42.11 -5.10 11.24
C ASP A 155 41.65 -4.14 12.36
N LEU A 156 41.76 -2.84 12.11
CA LEU A 156 41.41 -1.78 13.06
C LEU A 156 40.13 -1.05 12.66
N ARG A 157 39.43 -1.55 11.63
CA ARG A 157 38.15 -1.00 11.20
C ARG A 157 37.11 -1.17 12.29
N ILE A 158 36.53 -0.06 12.71
CA ILE A 158 35.37 -0.03 13.58
C ILE A 158 34.18 0.39 12.73
N MET A 159 33.24 -0.52 12.54
CA MET A 159 32.00 -0.20 11.84
C MET A 159 31.20 0.82 12.66
N ARG A 160 30.71 1.85 11.98
CA ARG A 160 29.82 2.86 12.55
C ARG A 160 28.55 2.17 13.07
N GLY A 161 28.33 2.26 14.37
CA GLY A 161 27.19 1.62 15.05
C GLY A 161 26.05 2.60 15.37
N LEU A 162 24.83 2.06 15.46
CA LEU A 162 23.69 2.77 16.06
C LEU A 162 23.99 3.04 17.54
N LYS A 163 23.79 4.28 18.01
CA LYS A 163 23.93 4.59 19.43
C LYS A 163 22.83 3.87 20.24
N GLY A 164 23.24 3.17 21.31
CA GLY A 164 22.42 2.16 22.01
C GLY A 164 21.02 2.60 22.47
N ASN A 165 20.80 3.90 22.73
CA ASN A 165 19.48 4.42 23.12
C ASN A 165 18.45 4.49 21.98
N ARG A 166 18.86 4.15 20.74
CA ARG A 166 17.98 4.17 19.56
C ARG A 166 17.58 2.79 19.04
N ILE A 167 18.13 1.72 19.62
CA ILE A 167 17.67 0.36 19.34
C ILE A 167 16.49 0.10 20.29
N LYS A 168 15.26 0.08 19.75
CA LYS A 168 14.08 -0.29 20.55
C LYS A 168 14.09 -1.80 20.80
N ASP A 169 13.43 -2.24 21.88
CA ASP A 169 13.20 -3.67 22.11
C ASP A 169 12.57 -4.33 20.88
N GLY A 170 13.17 -5.43 20.42
CA GLY A 170 12.73 -6.16 19.23
C GLY A 170 13.16 -5.57 17.87
N GLU A 171 14.00 -4.53 17.82
CA GLU A 171 14.53 -4.05 16.53
C GLU A 171 15.66 -4.90 15.97
N VAL A 172 16.45 -5.56 16.83
CA VAL A 172 17.41 -6.59 16.42
C VAL A 172 16.68 -7.94 16.45
N THR A 173 16.32 -8.41 15.26
CA THR A 173 15.68 -9.71 15.03
C THR A 173 16.62 -10.58 14.19
N GLU A 174 16.51 -11.90 14.31
CA GLU A 174 17.30 -12.87 13.52
C GLU A 174 17.31 -12.54 12.01
N SER A 175 16.19 -12.03 11.46
CA SER A 175 16.07 -11.64 10.05
C SER A 175 16.89 -10.41 9.64
N LYS A 176 17.30 -9.59 10.60
CA LYS A 176 18.13 -8.40 10.39
C LYS A 176 19.60 -8.65 10.74
N GLN A 177 19.90 -9.80 11.34
CA GLN A 177 21.25 -10.25 11.57
C GLN A 177 21.83 -10.80 10.26
N ALA A 178 23.13 -10.65 10.05
CA ALA A 178 23.78 -11.28 8.90
C ALA A 178 23.65 -12.81 9.03
N ALA A 179 23.51 -13.52 7.91
CA ALA A 179 23.19 -14.96 7.89
C ALA A 179 24.18 -15.86 8.66
N ASN A 180 25.35 -15.32 9.01
CA ASN A 180 26.43 -15.93 9.77
C ASN A 180 26.43 -15.59 11.27
N VAL A 181 25.53 -14.72 11.74
CA VAL A 181 25.36 -14.40 13.15
C VAL A 181 24.20 -15.25 13.67
N LYS A 182 24.51 -16.26 14.50
CA LYS A 182 23.52 -17.06 15.22
C LYS A 182 23.43 -16.54 16.65
N THR A 183 22.26 -16.11 17.11
CA THR A 183 22.08 -15.82 18.54
C THR A 183 21.49 -17.02 19.29
N GLY A 184 22.40 -17.85 19.83
CA GLY A 184 22.15 -18.97 20.74
C GLY A 184 23.43 -19.80 20.94
N LEU A 185 23.71 -20.31 22.14
CA LEU A 185 24.87 -21.18 22.36
C LEU A 185 24.62 -22.52 21.64
N VAL A 186 25.56 -22.93 20.77
CA VAL A 186 25.47 -24.19 20.01
C VAL A 186 25.37 -25.42 20.93
N THR A 187 25.91 -25.32 22.15
CA THR A 187 25.81 -26.33 23.20
C THR A 187 24.39 -26.53 23.71
N ASP A 188 23.59 -25.47 23.77
CA ASP A 188 22.24 -25.52 24.34
C ASP A 188 21.27 -26.21 23.37
N LEU A 189 21.43 -25.96 22.07
CA LEU A 189 20.66 -26.62 21.02
C LEU A 189 20.99 -28.11 20.89
N HIS A 190 22.26 -28.49 21.13
CA HIS A 190 22.70 -29.88 21.05
C HIS A 190 22.20 -30.71 22.25
N SER A 191 22.23 -30.12 23.45
CA SER A 191 21.75 -30.75 24.69
C SER A 191 20.25 -31.04 24.66
N ASP A 192 19.44 -30.06 24.27
CA ASP A 192 17.97 -30.18 24.30
C ASP A 192 17.43 -31.16 23.25
N ILE A 193 18.08 -31.23 22.08
CA ILE A 193 17.73 -32.19 21.04
C ILE A 193 18.06 -33.62 21.47
N ILE A 194 19.21 -33.85 22.11
CA ILE A 194 19.60 -35.20 22.56
C ILE A 194 18.74 -35.63 23.77
N ALA A 195 18.46 -34.75 24.71
CA ALA A 195 17.64 -35.04 25.89
C ALA A 195 16.15 -35.26 25.53
N GLY A 196 15.63 -34.54 24.53
CA GLY A 196 14.23 -34.64 24.09
C GLY A 196 13.91 -35.84 23.20
N ILE A 197 14.89 -36.37 22.46
CA ILE A 197 14.66 -37.40 21.42
C ILE A 197 14.96 -38.82 21.92
N ASN A 198 15.70 -38.99 23.01
CA ASN A 198 16.06 -40.33 23.49
C ASN A 198 14.82 -41.05 24.08
N PRO A 199 14.35 -42.16 23.48
CA PRO A 199 13.24 -42.91 24.05
C PRO A 199 13.67 -43.55 25.37
N ASP A 200 12.96 -43.23 26.46
CA ASP A 200 13.11 -43.98 27.72
C ASP A 200 12.06 -45.09 27.79
N THR A 201 12.34 -46.10 28.62
CA THR A 201 11.47 -47.27 28.85
C THR A 201 10.07 -46.92 29.35
N ASN A 202 9.85 -45.69 29.83
CA ASN A 202 8.58 -45.23 30.41
C ASN A 202 7.71 -44.43 29.44
N ASN A 203 8.25 -44.02 28.28
CA ASN A 203 7.49 -43.29 27.26
C ASN A 203 8.03 -43.59 25.85
N PRO A 204 7.75 -44.79 25.32
CA PRO A 204 8.27 -45.25 24.02
C PRO A 204 7.80 -44.39 22.83
N LEU A 205 6.78 -43.55 23.01
CA LEU A 205 6.27 -42.62 22.00
C LEU A 205 6.97 -41.25 21.99
N LYS A 206 7.96 -41.00 22.87
CA LYS A 206 8.72 -39.74 22.91
C LYS A 206 9.35 -39.38 21.57
N PHE A 207 9.93 -40.36 20.88
CA PHE A 207 10.51 -40.16 19.55
C PHE A 207 9.47 -39.70 18.51
N VAL A 208 8.28 -40.33 18.51
CA VAL A 208 7.18 -39.97 17.61
C VAL A 208 6.62 -38.58 17.93
N LYS A 209 6.53 -38.22 19.22
CA LYS A 209 6.13 -36.87 19.66
C LYS A 209 7.15 -35.81 19.25
N GLY A 210 8.45 -36.12 19.37
CA GLY A 210 9.55 -35.26 18.92
C GLY A 210 9.50 -35.02 17.40
N ILE A 211 9.33 -36.07 16.60
CA ILE A 211 9.12 -35.95 15.15
C ILE A 211 7.89 -35.08 14.85
N ASN A 212 6.78 -35.26 15.58
CA ASN A 212 5.56 -34.50 15.36
C ASN A 212 5.72 -33.01 15.74
N GLN A 213 6.48 -32.70 16.80
CA GLN A 213 6.82 -31.32 17.17
C GLN A 213 7.75 -30.66 16.15
N VAL A 214 8.76 -31.39 15.66
CA VAL A 214 9.66 -30.91 14.60
C VAL A 214 8.88 -30.68 13.31
N TYR A 215 7.95 -31.57 12.96
CA TYR A 215 7.05 -31.40 11.83
C TYR A 215 6.13 -30.18 12.01
N LEU A 216 5.52 -29.98 13.18
CA LEU A 216 4.70 -28.80 13.48
C LEU A 216 5.53 -27.51 13.44
N PHE A 217 6.76 -27.54 13.93
CA PHE A 217 7.69 -26.42 13.84
C PHE A 217 8.00 -26.08 12.39
N PHE A 218 8.42 -27.06 11.57
CA PHE A 218 8.70 -26.83 10.14
C PHE A 218 7.45 -26.42 9.35
N LYS A 219 6.26 -26.96 9.68
CA LYS A 219 4.99 -26.55 9.10
C LYS A 219 4.69 -25.08 9.41
N ASN A 220 4.80 -24.68 10.68
CA ASN A 220 4.62 -23.30 11.09
C ASN A 220 5.70 -22.37 10.49
N PHE A 221 6.93 -22.87 10.29
CA PHE A 221 8.01 -22.10 9.67
C PHE A 221 7.77 -21.89 8.16
N LEU A 222 7.28 -22.90 7.45
CA LEU A 222 6.83 -22.77 6.05
C LEU A 222 5.64 -21.81 5.93
N ASP A 223 4.68 -21.87 6.86
CA ASP A 223 3.54 -20.95 6.92
C ASP A 223 3.96 -19.49 7.23
N VAL A 224 5.08 -19.28 7.94
CA VAL A 224 5.63 -17.94 8.25
C VAL A 224 6.52 -17.37 7.15
N THR A 225 7.14 -18.24 6.34
CA THR A 225 8.03 -17.82 5.22
C THR A 225 7.22 -17.32 4.01
N PHE A 226 5.93 -17.69 3.92
CA PHE A 226 4.97 -17.15 2.95
C PHE A 226 4.22 -15.89 3.44
N LYS A 227 4.90 -14.98 4.15
CA LYS A 227 4.42 -13.59 4.33
C LYS A 227 4.62 -12.73 3.07
N GLN A 228 4.22 -13.24 1.89
CA GLN A 228 3.58 -12.31 0.95
C GLN A 228 2.37 -11.76 1.68
N GLU A 229 2.13 -10.45 1.60
CA GLU A 229 0.99 -9.77 2.21
C GLU A 229 -0.23 -10.69 2.21
N ARG A 230 -0.82 -10.99 3.36
CA ARG A 230 -2.02 -11.82 3.42
C ARG A 230 -3.14 -11.09 2.68
N LYS A 231 -3.33 -11.45 1.41
CA LYS A 231 -4.36 -10.87 0.57
C LYS A 231 -5.68 -11.55 0.86
N PHE A 232 -6.69 -10.75 1.19
CA PHE A 232 -8.01 -11.29 1.50
C PHE A 232 -8.74 -11.62 0.20
N VAL A 233 -9.57 -12.68 0.23
CA VAL A 233 -10.47 -12.98 -0.90
C VAL A 233 -11.37 -11.76 -1.13
N GLY A 234 -11.41 -11.27 -2.37
CA GLY A 234 -12.15 -10.05 -2.71
C GLY A 234 -11.35 -8.74 -2.53
N GLU A 235 -10.10 -8.79 -2.05
CA GLU A 235 -9.23 -7.62 -1.97
C GLU A 235 -8.83 -7.15 -3.36
N MET A 236 -8.93 -5.84 -3.58
CA MET A 236 -8.58 -5.20 -4.85
C MET A 236 -7.14 -4.69 -4.85
N PHE A 237 -6.46 -4.83 -5.99
CA PHE A 237 -5.15 -4.23 -6.23
C PHE A 237 -4.99 -3.85 -7.70
N TRP A 238 -3.89 -3.19 -8.06
CA TRP A 238 -3.66 -2.65 -9.40
C TRP A 238 -2.36 -3.22 -9.95
N MET A 239 -2.33 -3.48 -11.26
CA MET A 239 -1.11 -3.79 -11.98
C MET A 239 -1.07 -3.07 -13.32
N ASP A 240 0.12 -2.81 -13.84
CA ASP A 240 0.29 -2.13 -15.12
C ASP A 240 0.00 -3.03 -16.33
N ASP A 241 -0.02 -4.36 -16.13
CA ASP A 241 -0.25 -5.35 -17.20
C ASP A 241 -1.40 -6.32 -16.91
N ILE A 242 -2.00 -6.86 -17.98
CA ILE A 242 -2.97 -7.95 -17.92
C ILE A 242 -2.24 -9.29 -17.76
N ARG A 243 -2.57 -10.04 -16.70
CA ARG A 243 -2.06 -11.38 -16.37
C ARG A 243 -3.23 -12.33 -16.24
N THR A 244 -3.04 -13.54 -16.75
CA THR A 244 -4.04 -14.61 -16.66
C THR A 244 -4.02 -15.21 -15.25
N PRO A 245 -5.18 -15.51 -14.64
CA PRO A 245 -5.23 -16.20 -13.35
C PRO A 245 -4.54 -17.57 -13.42
N SER A 246 -3.70 -17.87 -12.43
CA SER A 246 -3.00 -19.15 -12.30
C SER A 246 -2.88 -19.56 -10.83
N THR A 247 -2.24 -20.70 -10.56
CA THR A 247 -1.91 -21.13 -9.20
C THR A 247 -1.02 -20.14 -8.46
N ASP A 248 -0.08 -19.51 -9.17
CA ASP A 248 0.92 -18.59 -8.61
C ASP A 248 0.44 -17.13 -8.64
N PHE A 249 -0.60 -16.85 -9.42
CA PHE A 249 -1.28 -15.56 -9.47
C PHE A 249 -2.80 -15.77 -9.40
N PRO A 250 -3.35 -16.06 -8.21
CA PRO A 250 -4.76 -16.39 -8.03
C PRO A 250 -5.59 -15.10 -7.94
N ALA A 251 -5.47 -14.22 -8.92
CA ALA A 251 -6.18 -12.96 -8.99
C ALA A 251 -6.84 -12.76 -10.35
N PHE A 252 -8.03 -12.18 -10.33
CA PHE A 252 -8.88 -11.96 -11.50
C PHE A 252 -8.82 -10.49 -11.92
N CYS A 253 -8.48 -10.23 -13.19
CA CYS A 253 -8.47 -8.88 -13.75
C CYS A 253 -9.91 -8.42 -14.06
N LEU A 254 -10.37 -7.36 -13.39
CA LEU A 254 -11.68 -6.75 -13.63
C LEU A 254 -11.75 -5.97 -14.95
N ALA A 255 -10.62 -5.77 -15.64
CA ALA A 255 -10.60 -5.20 -16.98
C ALA A 255 -10.64 -6.27 -18.08
N SER A 256 -10.60 -7.56 -17.74
CA SER A 256 -10.70 -8.64 -18.71
C SER A 256 -12.11 -8.66 -19.33
N PRO A 257 -12.24 -8.76 -20.67
CA PRO A 257 -13.54 -8.82 -21.34
C PRO A 257 -14.37 -10.01 -20.84
N ASP A 258 -15.69 -9.81 -20.74
CA ASP A 258 -16.73 -10.72 -20.23
C ASP A 258 -16.29 -12.18 -20.04
N GLN A 259 -16.01 -12.56 -18.78
CA GLN A 259 -15.66 -13.92 -18.41
C GLN A 259 -16.71 -14.52 -17.47
N LEU A 260 -17.09 -15.75 -17.76
CA LEU A 260 -17.86 -16.58 -16.83
C LEU A 260 -16.91 -17.08 -15.75
N ILE A 261 -17.18 -16.73 -14.49
CA ILE A 261 -16.37 -17.17 -13.35
C ILE A 261 -17.10 -18.32 -12.67
N ASN A 262 -16.51 -19.51 -12.74
CA ASN A 262 -17.06 -20.74 -12.19
C ASN A 262 -16.44 -21.07 -10.83
N ALA A 263 -17.22 -21.69 -9.96
CA ALA A 263 -16.70 -22.23 -8.70
C ALA A 263 -15.86 -23.52 -8.92
N SER A 264 -16.03 -24.19 -10.07
CA SER A 264 -15.38 -25.45 -10.43
C SER A 264 -14.86 -25.45 -11.87
N GLY A 265 -13.89 -26.31 -12.18
CA GLY A 265 -13.29 -26.45 -13.51
C GLY A 265 -11.89 -25.82 -13.62
N ALA A 266 -11.26 -25.93 -14.80
CA ALA A 266 -9.96 -25.31 -15.06
C ALA A 266 -10.08 -23.78 -15.03
N GLY A 267 -9.33 -23.11 -14.16
CA GLY A 267 -9.49 -21.68 -13.89
C GLY A 267 -10.64 -21.33 -12.93
N GLY A 268 -11.25 -22.33 -12.28
CA GLY A 268 -12.30 -22.12 -11.28
C GLY A 268 -11.81 -21.34 -10.06
N MET A 269 -12.65 -20.41 -9.59
CA MET A 269 -12.37 -19.52 -8.46
C MET A 269 -13.41 -19.72 -7.35
N PRO A 270 -13.44 -20.90 -6.69
CA PRO A 270 -14.48 -21.26 -5.71
C PRO A 270 -14.62 -20.25 -4.57
N ASP A 271 -13.49 -19.77 -4.05
CA ASP A 271 -13.47 -18.82 -2.94
C ASP A 271 -14.06 -17.46 -3.36
N LEU A 272 -13.68 -16.97 -4.55
CA LEU A 272 -14.18 -15.70 -5.08
C LEU A 272 -15.68 -15.75 -5.39
N VAL A 273 -16.11 -16.83 -6.05
CA VAL A 273 -17.52 -17.04 -6.37
C VAL A 273 -18.33 -17.11 -5.07
N SER A 274 -17.88 -17.91 -4.11
CA SER A 274 -18.52 -17.98 -2.79
C SER A 274 -18.56 -16.61 -2.10
N TYR A 275 -17.46 -15.85 -2.13
CA TYR A 275 -17.38 -14.52 -1.53
C TYR A 275 -18.40 -13.54 -2.15
N TRP A 276 -18.49 -13.46 -3.48
CA TRP A 276 -19.43 -12.56 -4.16
C TRP A 276 -20.88 -12.98 -4.00
N LEU A 277 -21.18 -14.28 -4.09
CA LEU A 277 -22.52 -14.79 -3.80
C LEU A 277 -22.95 -14.41 -2.38
N ASN A 278 -22.04 -14.41 -1.41
CA ASN A 278 -22.33 -14.11 -0.02
C ASN A 278 -22.23 -12.62 0.35
N LYS A 279 -21.93 -11.71 -0.59
CA LYS A 279 -21.81 -10.28 -0.29
C LYS A 279 -23.20 -9.62 -0.26
N PRO A 280 -23.72 -9.20 0.91
CA PRO A 280 -25.04 -8.59 0.99
C PRO A 280 -25.01 -7.15 0.47
N PHE A 281 -26.18 -6.68 0.05
CA PHE A 281 -26.45 -5.27 -0.14
C PHE A 281 -26.30 -4.53 1.21
N ARG A 282 -25.67 -3.35 1.19
CA ARG A 282 -25.33 -2.58 2.39
C ARG A 282 -25.73 -1.12 2.25
N TYR A 283 -26.40 -0.60 3.28
CA TYR A 283 -26.59 0.84 3.52
C TYR A 283 -25.62 1.30 4.61
N ASP A 284 -24.77 2.29 4.33
CA ASP A 284 -23.73 2.72 5.27
C ASP A 284 -23.40 4.21 5.14
N PRO A 285 -24.27 5.11 5.64
CA PRO A 285 -24.07 6.54 5.46
C PRO A 285 -22.87 7.09 6.24
N LEU A 286 -22.44 6.44 7.34
CA LEU A 286 -21.32 6.88 8.22
C LEU A 286 -20.76 5.75 9.12
N GLY A 287 -20.78 4.48 8.70
CA GLY A 287 -20.28 3.33 9.49
C GLY A 287 -21.34 2.50 10.23
N THR A 288 -22.63 2.84 10.10
CA THR A 288 -23.78 2.14 10.71
C THR A 288 -23.99 0.71 10.19
N ASN A 289 -23.45 0.37 9.00
CA ASN A 289 -23.43 -0.99 8.43
C ASN A 289 -24.77 -1.76 8.48
N VAL A 290 -25.82 -1.24 7.84
CA VAL A 290 -27.11 -1.95 7.75
C VAL A 290 -27.13 -2.89 6.54
N ILE A 291 -27.30 -4.19 6.80
CA ILE A 291 -27.43 -5.25 5.78
C ILE A 291 -28.77 -6.00 5.83
N ASP A 292 -29.50 -5.85 6.93
CA ASP A 292 -30.81 -6.45 7.16
C ASP A 292 -31.85 -5.35 7.35
N PHE A 293 -32.87 -5.36 6.49
CA PHE A 293 -33.87 -4.30 6.41
C PHE A 293 -35.18 -4.76 7.03
N ASP A 294 -35.73 -3.94 7.92
CA ASP A 294 -36.90 -4.30 8.73
C ASP A 294 -38.19 -4.30 7.90
N ALA A 295 -38.97 -5.37 8.04
CA ALA A 295 -40.29 -5.55 7.45
C ALA A 295 -41.38 -5.38 8.52
N ILE A 296 -42.48 -4.72 8.17
CA ILE A 296 -43.57 -4.37 9.11
C ILE A 296 -44.91 -5.04 8.79
N SER A 297 -45.11 -5.46 7.54
CA SER A 297 -46.31 -6.19 7.13
C SER A 297 -46.07 -6.92 5.82
N TYR A 298 -46.94 -7.86 5.52
CA TYR A 298 -46.93 -8.58 4.26
C TYR A 298 -48.33 -8.92 3.77
N ALA A 299 -48.43 -9.17 2.46
CA ALA A 299 -49.58 -9.77 1.83
C ALA A 299 -49.12 -10.76 0.75
N ILE A 300 -49.64 -11.98 0.79
CA ILE A 300 -49.48 -13.01 -0.24
C ILE A 300 -50.79 -13.08 -1.01
N SER A 301 -50.72 -12.81 -2.31
CA SER A 301 -51.85 -12.95 -3.23
C SER A 301 -51.34 -13.55 -4.54
N SER A 302 -51.99 -14.61 -5.00
CA SER A 302 -51.67 -15.24 -6.29
C SER A 302 -50.18 -15.58 -6.45
N ASN A 303 -49.59 -16.23 -5.44
CA ASN A 303 -48.17 -16.60 -5.41
C ASN A 303 -47.18 -15.42 -5.46
N VAL A 304 -47.63 -14.21 -5.12
CA VAL A 304 -46.78 -13.03 -4.98
C VAL A 304 -46.78 -12.58 -3.52
N LEU A 305 -45.61 -12.61 -2.89
CA LEU A 305 -45.38 -12.06 -1.56
C LEU A 305 -45.00 -10.59 -1.68
N THR A 306 -45.87 -9.69 -1.25
CA THR A 306 -45.58 -8.26 -1.14
C THR A 306 -45.22 -7.93 0.30
N VAL A 307 -43.98 -7.52 0.53
CA VAL A 307 -43.47 -7.11 1.84
C VAL A 307 -43.47 -5.60 1.94
N THR A 308 -44.03 -5.05 3.01
CA THR A 308 -43.93 -3.63 3.36
C THR A 308 -42.80 -3.43 4.36
N PHE A 309 -41.90 -2.50 4.06
CA PHE A 309 -40.73 -2.21 4.91
C PHE A 309 -41.03 -1.15 5.96
N ALA A 310 -40.21 -1.08 7.01
CA ALA A 310 -40.31 -0.06 8.05
C ALA A 310 -40.04 1.36 7.50
N ASN A 311 -40.55 2.38 8.19
CA ASN A 311 -40.32 3.78 7.79
C ASN A 311 -38.99 4.26 8.39
N THR A 312 -37.91 3.62 7.97
CA THR A 312 -36.55 3.98 8.36
C THR A 312 -35.79 4.47 7.14
N THR A 313 -34.83 5.36 7.36
CA THR A 313 -33.99 5.91 6.28
C THR A 313 -33.33 4.78 5.49
N ALA A 314 -32.78 3.76 6.16
CA ALA A 314 -32.14 2.62 5.49
C ALA A 314 -33.09 1.88 4.53
N CYS A 315 -34.33 1.60 4.96
CA CYS A 315 -35.32 0.92 4.13
C CYS A 315 -35.76 1.77 2.95
N GLN A 316 -36.00 3.07 3.17
CA GLN A 316 -36.39 3.98 2.10
C GLN A 316 -35.29 4.09 1.03
N LYS A 317 -34.05 4.26 1.48
CA LYS A 317 -32.87 4.41 0.62
C LYS A 317 -32.56 3.13 -0.18
N LEU A 318 -32.77 1.96 0.42
CA LEU A 318 -32.76 0.68 -0.29
C LEU A 318 -33.79 0.67 -1.42
N ILE A 319 -35.06 0.96 -1.12
CA ILE A 319 -36.15 0.87 -2.10
C ILE A 319 -35.92 1.84 -3.26
N ASP A 320 -35.51 3.07 -2.97
CA ASP A 320 -35.20 4.07 -4.00
C ASP A 320 -34.04 3.61 -4.91
N ALA A 321 -33.02 2.97 -4.34
CA ALA A 321 -31.91 2.42 -5.12
C ALA A 321 -32.35 1.26 -6.02
N LEU A 322 -33.21 0.36 -5.52
CA LEU A 322 -33.76 -0.73 -6.33
C LEU A 322 -34.65 -0.19 -7.46
N ILE A 323 -35.41 0.88 -7.24
CA ILE A 323 -36.24 1.47 -8.30
C ILE A 323 -35.38 2.01 -9.43
N GLU A 324 -34.29 2.71 -9.14
CA GLU A 324 -33.36 3.18 -10.19
C GLU A 324 -32.70 2.00 -10.92
N ASP A 325 -32.30 0.94 -10.19
CA ASP A 325 -31.78 -0.30 -10.78
C ASP A 325 -32.82 -0.94 -11.74
N ASN A 326 -34.09 -0.97 -11.37
CA ASN A 326 -35.17 -1.50 -12.21
C ASN A 326 -35.42 -0.62 -13.45
N LEU A 327 -35.27 0.70 -13.35
CA LEU A 327 -35.39 1.62 -14.49
C LEU A 327 -34.27 1.42 -15.52
N VAL A 328 -33.07 1.05 -15.07
CA VAL A 328 -31.90 0.85 -15.94
C VAL A 328 -31.93 -0.53 -16.59
N HIS A 329 -32.22 -1.57 -15.79
CA HIS A 329 -32.07 -2.96 -16.22
C HIS A 329 -33.40 -3.64 -16.59
N SER A 330 -34.53 -2.95 -16.41
CA SER A 330 -35.91 -3.42 -16.67
C SER A 330 -36.38 -4.63 -15.83
N SER A 331 -35.47 -5.44 -15.29
CA SER A 331 -35.79 -6.56 -14.39
C SER A 331 -34.61 -6.94 -13.50
N PHE A 332 -34.88 -7.67 -12.41
CA PHE A 332 -33.87 -8.25 -11.51
C PHE A 332 -33.45 -9.68 -11.85
N THR A 333 -33.96 -10.20 -12.98
CA THR A 333 -33.81 -11.60 -13.36
C THR A 333 -32.34 -11.98 -13.49
N ASN A 334 -31.90 -12.96 -12.70
CA ASN A 334 -30.55 -13.51 -12.67
C ASN A 334 -29.45 -12.67 -12.00
N TRP A 335 -29.79 -11.56 -11.34
CA TRP A 335 -28.75 -10.69 -10.76
C TRP A 335 -29.17 -9.95 -9.48
N MET A 336 -30.41 -10.05 -9.02
CA MET A 336 -30.74 -9.59 -7.68
C MET A 336 -31.88 -10.36 -7.04
N THR A 337 -31.71 -10.69 -5.76
CA THR A 337 -32.67 -11.47 -4.98
C THR A 337 -32.78 -10.94 -3.56
N GLY A 338 -33.91 -11.24 -2.90
CA GLY A 338 -34.14 -10.97 -1.49
C GLY A 338 -34.26 -12.27 -0.70
N THR A 339 -33.52 -12.39 0.39
CA THR A 339 -33.56 -13.53 1.32
C THR A 339 -34.29 -13.13 2.59
N LEU A 340 -35.36 -13.84 2.91
CA LEU A 340 -36.11 -13.65 4.15
C LEU A 340 -35.29 -14.18 5.33
N GLN A 341 -35.00 -13.38 6.34
CA GLN A 341 -34.23 -13.85 7.50
C GLN A 341 -35.10 -14.65 8.49
N GLN A 342 -36.42 -14.45 8.43
CA GLN A 342 -37.43 -15.18 9.20
C GLN A 342 -38.57 -15.61 8.25
N ALA A 343 -39.39 -16.57 8.69
CA ALA A 343 -40.55 -16.98 7.90
C ALA A 343 -41.58 -15.84 7.80
N ILE A 344 -42.21 -15.70 6.63
CA ILE A 344 -43.26 -14.71 6.38
C ILE A 344 -44.47 -15.43 5.77
N GLY A 345 -45.56 -15.50 6.53
CA GLY A 345 -46.72 -16.30 6.14
C GLY A 345 -46.35 -17.77 5.94
N GLY A 346 -46.70 -18.31 4.76
CA GLY A 346 -46.31 -19.68 4.37
C GLY A 346 -44.91 -19.81 3.75
N VAL A 347 -44.14 -18.73 3.64
CA VAL A 347 -42.80 -18.74 3.03
C VAL A 347 -41.74 -18.99 4.11
N PRO A 348 -40.86 -20.00 3.96
CA PRO A 348 -39.91 -20.38 5.00
C PRO A 348 -38.80 -19.33 5.20
N ALA A 349 -38.18 -19.37 6.39
CA ALA A 349 -36.98 -18.59 6.67
C ALA A 349 -35.81 -19.01 5.76
N ASN A 350 -34.92 -18.07 5.47
CA ASN A 350 -33.80 -18.20 4.54
C ASN A 350 -34.17 -18.48 3.09
N ALA A 351 -35.45 -18.37 2.71
CA ALA A 351 -35.87 -18.45 1.31
C ALA A 351 -35.33 -17.25 0.54
N THR A 352 -34.59 -17.51 -0.54
CA THR A 352 -34.08 -16.49 -1.48
C THR A 352 -35.02 -16.40 -2.67
N LEU A 353 -35.65 -15.24 -2.84
CA LEU A 353 -36.76 -15.02 -3.76
C LEU A 353 -36.41 -13.99 -4.84
N ALA A 354 -37.04 -14.14 -6.00
CA ALA A 354 -36.92 -13.20 -7.11
C ALA A 354 -37.79 -11.96 -6.88
N ILE A 355 -37.25 -10.77 -7.14
CA ILE A 355 -37.99 -9.50 -7.06
C ILE A 355 -38.84 -9.33 -8.32
N THR A 356 -40.13 -9.04 -8.15
CA THR A 356 -41.10 -8.87 -9.25
C THR A 356 -41.65 -7.46 -9.39
N ALA A 357 -41.78 -6.72 -8.28
CA ALA A 357 -42.27 -5.35 -8.30
C ALA A 357 -41.74 -4.53 -7.12
N LEU A 358 -41.74 -3.21 -7.28
CA LEU A 358 -41.24 -2.24 -6.30
C LEU A 358 -42.16 -1.01 -6.23
N SER A 359 -42.33 -0.43 -5.06
CA SER A 359 -43.01 0.86 -4.88
C SER A 359 -42.35 1.66 -3.76
N SER A 360 -41.78 2.82 -4.10
CA SER A 360 -41.23 3.76 -3.10
C SER A 360 -42.34 4.38 -2.27
N ALA A 361 -43.45 4.78 -2.90
CA ALA A 361 -44.59 5.40 -2.25
C ALA A 361 -45.24 4.48 -1.19
N SER A 362 -45.38 3.20 -1.51
CA SER A 362 -45.98 2.21 -0.60
C SER A 362 -44.93 1.53 0.28
N ARG A 363 -43.64 1.77 0.04
CA ARG A 363 -42.50 1.11 0.67
C ARG A 363 -42.55 -0.41 0.57
N THR A 364 -42.94 -0.91 -0.60
CA THR A 364 -43.16 -2.34 -0.83
C THR A 364 -42.20 -2.93 -1.85
N ILE A 365 -41.82 -4.18 -1.61
CA ILE A 365 -41.12 -5.03 -2.57
C ILE A 365 -41.90 -6.33 -2.70
N SER A 366 -42.19 -6.73 -3.93
CA SER A 366 -42.90 -7.97 -4.24
C SER A 366 -41.93 -9.04 -4.71
N PHE A 367 -42.20 -10.27 -4.31
CA PHE A 367 -41.40 -11.44 -4.60
C PHE A 367 -42.27 -12.57 -5.15
N THR A 368 -41.73 -13.35 -6.08
CA THR A 368 -42.36 -14.63 -6.48
C THR A 368 -42.22 -15.62 -5.32
N CYS A 369 -43.31 -16.26 -4.92
CA CYS A 369 -43.31 -17.28 -3.87
C CYS A 369 -44.25 -18.44 -4.22
N SER A 370 -44.21 -19.53 -3.46
CA SER A 370 -45.18 -20.62 -3.53
C SER A 370 -45.77 -20.82 -2.14
N ALA A 371 -46.85 -20.11 -1.84
CA ALA A 371 -47.49 -20.10 -0.53
C ALA A 371 -48.97 -19.71 -0.66
N ALA A 372 -49.79 -20.19 0.27
CA ALA A 372 -51.20 -19.83 0.33
C ALA A 372 -51.41 -18.33 0.59
N ASN A 373 -52.49 -17.79 0.05
CA ASN A 373 -52.89 -16.39 0.26
C ASN A 373 -53.01 -16.10 1.77
N SER A 374 -52.37 -15.04 2.23
CA SER A 374 -52.33 -14.66 3.64
C SER A 374 -51.84 -13.22 3.78
N SER A 375 -52.12 -12.56 4.90
CA SER A 375 -51.58 -11.24 5.21
C SER A 375 -51.42 -11.06 6.71
N GLY A 376 -50.57 -10.13 7.11
CA GLY A 376 -50.36 -9.87 8.53
C GLY A 376 -49.34 -8.77 8.81
N SER A 377 -49.29 -8.34 10.06
CA SER A 377 -48.23 -7.50 10.60
C SER A 377 -47.01 -8.35 10.96
N LEU A 378 -45.84 -7.72 10.89
CA LEU A 378 -44.55 -8.33 11.19
C LEU A 378 -43.86 -7.51 12.28
N SER A 379 -43.14 -8.19 13.17
CA SER A 379 -42.30 -7.57 14.19
C SER A 379 -40.96 -8.29 14.28
N GLY A 380 -39.86 -7.54 14.17
CA GLY A 380 -38.50 -8.09 14.19
C GLY A 380 -38.11 -8.91 12.94
N VAL A 381 -38.94 -8.92 11.90
CA VAL A 381 -38.68 -9.65 10.65
C VAL A 381 -37.81 -8.81 9.73
N LYS A 382 -36.78 -9.43 9.14
CA LYS A 382 -35.83 -8.74 8.25
C LYS A 382 -35.68 -9.42 6.90
N VAL A 383 -35.33 -8.62 5.90
CA VAL A 383 -35.00 -9.09 4.55
C VAL A 383 -33.60 -8.60 4.18
N ARG A 384 -32.80 -9.49 3.59
CA ARG A 384 -31.44 -9.22 3.13
C ARG A 384 -31.35 -9.38 1.62
N PHE A 385 -30.64 -8.49 0.93
CA PHE A 385 -30.56 -8.51 -0.54
C PHE A 385 -29.17 -8.93 -1.03
N TYR A 386 -29.12 -9.63 -2.16
CA TYR A 386 -27.88 -10.12 -2.77
C TYR A 386 -27.84 -9.81 -4.27
N LYS A 387 -26.67 -9.39 -4.79
CA LYS A 387 -26.43 -8.95 -6.19
C LYS A 387 -25.98 -10.03 -7.16
N HIS A 388 -25.65 -11.21 -6.66
CA HIS A 388 -25.07 -12.27 -7.48
C HIS A 388 -25.75 -13.61 -7.28
N ARG A 389 -26.88 -13.65 -6.56
CA ARG A 389 -27.61 -14.89 -6.27
C ARG A 389 -28.85 -15.04 -7.14
N LEU A 390 -29.09 -16.28 -7.57
CA LEU A 390 -30.36 -16.70 -8.17
C LEU A 390 -31.37 -17.07 -7.08
N PRO A 391 -32.67 -16.97 -7.35
CA PRO A 391 -33.71 -17.44 -6.43
C PRO A 391 -33.60 -18.94 -6.23
N ASP A 392 -34.01 -19.43 -5.07
CA ASP A 392 -33.98 -20.86 -4.76
C ASP A 392 -34.93 -21.62 -5.71
N ILE A 393 -34.46 -22.71 -6.32
CA ILE A 393 -35.31 -23.63 -7.10
C ILE A 393 -36.25 -24.38 -6.15
N THR A 394 -35.78 -24.69 -4.94
CA THR A 394 -36.57 -25.18 -3.81
C THR A 394 -36.28 -24.30 -2.59
N PRO A 395 -37.28 -23.66 -1.95
CA PRO A 395 -37.03 -22.72 -0.86
C PRO A 395 -36.08 -23.29 0.21
N GLY A 396 -34.98 -22.58 0.49
CA GLY A 396 -33.97 -23.00 1.48
C GLY A 396 -32.83 -23.88 0.94
N THR A 397 -32.80 -24.22 -0.35
CA THR A 397 -31.63 -24.87 -0.98
C THR A 397 -30.66 -23.82 -1.51
N MET A 398 -29.45 -23.77 -0.97
CA MET A 398 -28.39 -22.88 -1.46
C MET A 398 -27.95 -23.34 -2.86
N ILE A 399 -28.14 -22.50 -3.88
CA ILE A 399 -27.67 -22.84 -5.23
C ILE A 399 -26.19 -22.45 -5.39
N THR A 400 -25.36 -23.43 -5.78
CA THR A 400 -23.98 -23.25 -6.23
C THR A 400 -23.97 -22.70 -7.66
N ASN A 401 -24.11 -21.38 -7.82
CA ASN A 401 -24.18 -20.75 -9.14
C ASN A 401 -22.94 -19.93 -9.51
N GLN A 402 -22.74 -19.85 -10.82
CA GLN A 402 -21.68 -19.10 -11.50
C GLN A 402 -21.90 -17.59 -11.33
N ALA A 403 -20.82 -16.80 -11.32
CA ALA A 403 -20.90 -15.34 -11.35
C ALA A 403 -20.43 -14.85 -12.73
N ARG A 404 -21.20 -13.93 -13.34
CA ARG A 404 -20.78 -13.27 -14.60
C ARG A 404 -20.18 -11.91 -14.28
N HIS A 405 -18.96 -11.69 -14.75
CA HIS A 405 -18.30 -10.39 -14.71
C HIS A 405 -18.49 -9.68 -16.06
N PHE A 406 -18.84 -8.39 -16.02
CA PHE A 406 -18.95 -7.54 -17.22
C PHE A 406 -17.83 -6.50 -17.22
N ALA A 407 -17.11 -6.40 -18.33
CA ALA A 407 -16.05 -5.40 -18.45
C ALA A 407 -16.65 -4.00 -18.69
N VAL A 408 -16.25 -3.01 -17.90
CA VAL A 408 -16.67 -1.62 -18.09
C VAL A 408 -15.45 -0.74 -18.35
N GLN A 409 -15.43 -0.05 -19.49
CA GLN A 409 -14.46 1.01 -19.79
C GLN A 409 -14.86 2.29 -19.04
N GLY A 410 -14.76 2.25 -17.71
CA GLY A 410 -15.12 3.34 -16.81
C GLY A 410 -14.65 2.96 -15.42
N ARG A 411 -13.51 3.51 -15.00
CA ARG A 411 -12.79 3.09 -13.78
C ARG A 411 -13.40 3.77 -12.56
N GLY A 412 -14.59 3.34 -12.16
CA GLY A 412 -15.32 3.82 -10.98
C GLY A 412 -15.45 2.73 -9.93
N PHE A 413 -15.07 3.06 -8.69
CA PHE A 413 -15.11 2.17 -7.53
C PHE A 413 -16.54 1.75 -7.16
N VAL A 414 -16.69 0.53 -6.62
CA VAL A 414 -17.85 0.13 -5.82
C VAL A 414 -17.78 0.87 -4.49
N SER A 415 -18.52 1.97 -4.36
CA SER A 415 -18.74 2.68 -3.09
C SER A 415 -19.84 2.01 -2.28
N VAL A 416 -20.09 2.51 -1.08
CA VAL A 416 -21.25 2.15 -0.27
C VAL A 416 -22.40 3.11 -0.59
N MET A 417 -23.64 2.74 -0.29
CA MET A 417 -24.74 3.69 -0.43
C MET A 417 -24.60 4.80 0.62
N ASP A 418 -24.48 6.04 0.17
CA ASP A 418 -24.40 7.21 1.04
C ASP A 418 -25.79 7.68 1.52
N SER A 419 -25.81 8.79 2.26
CA SER A 419 -27.04 9.40 2.78
C SER A 419 -28.02 9.87 1.70
N ASP A 420 -27.54 10.07 0.47
CA ASP A 420 -28.30 10.59 -0.67
C ASP A 420 -28.81 9.46 -1.59
N SER A 421 -28.71 8.20 -1.13
CA SER A 421 -28.97 7.01 -1.95
C SER A 421 -27.97 6.82 -3.07
N GLU A 422 -26.83 7.52 -3.09
CA GLU A 422 -25.84 7.39 -4.16
C GLU A 422 -24.95 6.20 -3.92
N TRP A 423 -24.70 5.46 -5.00
CA TRP A 423 -23.76 4.37 -5.01
C TRP A 423 -22.78 4.66 -6.15
N ILE A 424 -21.54 5.05 -5.83
CA ILE A 424 -20.48 5.09 -6.85
C ILE A 424 -20.28 3.63 -7.26
N GLY A 425 -20.50 3.31 -8.53
CA GLY A 425 -20.55 1.93 -9.00
C GLY A 425 -20.72 1.88 -10.50
N GLY A 426 -19.90 2.65 -11.22
CA GLY A 426 -19.91 2.74 -12.69
C GLY A 426 -21.29 3.04 -13.29
N LEU A 427 -21.44 2.68 -14.58
CA LEU A 427 -22.62 2.83 -15.45
C LEU A 427 -23.90 2.09 -15.00
N ARG A 428 -23.96 1.59 -13.75
CA ARG A 428 -25.10 0.83 -13.23
C ARG A 428 -26.36 1.67 -13.10
N ARG A 429 -26.22 2.98 -12.90
CA ARG A 429 -27.32 3.93 -12.99
C ARG A 429 -27.28 4.62 -14.34
N ARG A 430 -28.37 5.28 -14.73
CA ARG A 430 -28.36 6.18 -15.88
C ARG A 430 -27.25 7.21 -15.66
N ASP A 431 -26.13 7.05 -16.37
CA ASP A 431 -24.91 7.79 -16.09
C ASP A 431 -25.10 9.31 -16.23
N ARG A 432 -24.38 10.03 -15.37
CA ARG A 432 -24.42 11.48 -15.24
C ARG A 432 -23.37 12.11 -16.16
N PHE A 433 -23.67 12.20 -17.44
CA PHE A 433 -22.91 13.13 -18.27
C PHE A 433 -23.18 14.55 -17.78
N GLN A 434 -22.12 15.34 -17.61
CA GLN A 434 -22.24 16.76 -17.31
C GLN A 434 -23.11 17.40 -18.39
N GLY A 435 -24.21 18.04 -18.02
CA GLY A 435 -24.87 18.96 -18.93
C GLY A 435 -23.89 20.08 -19.26
N HIS A 436 -23.39 20.13 -20.49
CA HIS A 436 -22.65 21.29 -20.97
C HIS A 436 -23.64 22.43 -21.20
N VAL A 437 -23.51 23.51 -20.42
CA VAL A 437 -24.26 24.75 -20.66
C VAL A 437 -23.45 25.56 -21.67
N ILE A 438 -24.00 25.74 -22.88
CA ILE A 438 -23.46 26.69 -23.85
C ILE A 438 -24.00 28.07 -23.47
N GLN A 439 -23.13 28.99 -23.04
CA GLN A 439 -23.48 30.41 -22.96
C GLN A 439 -23.51 30.97 -24.38
N GLY A 440 -24.70 31.03 -24.98
CA GLY A 440 -24.88 31.69 -26.27
C GLY A 440 -26.31 32.16 -26.45
N ILE A 441 -26.62 33.38 -26.00
CA ILE A 441 -27.76 34.13 -26.54
C ILE A 441 -27.36 35.58 -26.80
N GLN A 442 -27.54 36.00 -28.05
CA GLN A 442 -28.05 37.34 -28.36
C GLN A 442 -29.50 37.20 -28.82
N ASN A 443 -30.32 38.22 -28.53
CA ASN A 443 -31.74 38.29 -28.87
C ASN A 443 -31.99 37.87 -30.33
N GLY A 444 -32.80 36.83 -30.52
CA GLY A 444 -33.28 36.42 -31.84
C GLY A 444 -32.38 35.42 -32.58
N GLY A 445 -32.32 34.18 -32.10
CA GLY A 445 -32.13 32.99 -32.93
C GLY A 445 -30.83 32.87 -33.74
N SER A 446 -29.69 32.67 -33.09
CA SER A 446 -28.59 31.80 -33.57
C SER A 446 -27.45 31.80 -32.55
N ALA A 447 -26.90 30.62 -32.24
CA ALA A 447 -25.75 30.48 -31.35
C ALA A 447 -24.44 30.56 -32.16
N VAL A 448 -23.70 31.66 -31.98
CA VAL A 448 -22.27 31.87 -32.31
C VAL A 448 -21.93 32.07 -33.81
N MET A 449 -21.56 33.30 -34.18
CA MET A 449 -20.83 33.62 -35.41
C MET A 449 -19.37 34.02 -35.10
N PRO A 450 -18.40 33.77 -36.01
CA PRO A 450 -16.99 34.13 -35.79
C PRO A 450 -16.81 35.64 -35.59
N GLY A 451 -16.21 36.05 -34.47
CA GLY A 451 -15.81 37.45 -34.21
C GLY A 451 -16.66 38.25 -33.23
N SER A 452 -17.64 37.65 -32.55
CA SER A 452 -18.49 38.35 -31.56
C SER A 452 -18.05 38.11 -30.11
N SER A 453 -18.25 39.12 -29.24
CA SER A 453 -17.97 39.04 -27.80
C SER A 453 -19.09 38.33 -27.03
N ILE A 454 -18.70 37.48 -26.08
CA ILE A 454 -19.60 36.71 -25.22
C ILE A 454 -20.32 37.66 -24.24
N GLY A 455 -21.65 37.76 -24.35
CA GLY A 455 -22.48 38.62 -23.50
C GLY A 455 -22.70 38.04 -22.09
N THR A 456 -22.77 38.94 -21.09
CA THR A 456 -22.98 38.69 -19.66
C THR A 456 -24.43 38.33 -19.30
N GLY A 457 -24.98 37.28 -19.90
CA GLY A 457 -26.32 36.75 -19.58
C GLY A 457 -26.29 35.61 -18.55
N ASN A 458 -27.31 35.56 -17.67
CA ASN A 458 -27.48 34.45 -16.71
C ASN A 458 -27.62 33.09 -17.44
N PRO A 459 -27.11 31.99 -16.85
CA PRO A 459 -27.16 30.66 -17.47
C PRO A 459 -28.60 30.21 -17.71
N LEU A 460 -28.91 29.77 -18.94
CA LEU A 460 -30.15 29.04 -19.21
C LEU A 460 -29.87 27.55 -19.07
N ILE A 461 -30.46 26.95 -18.03
CA ILE A 461 -30.40 25.51 -17.81
C ILE A 461 -31.46 24.87 -18.71
N PRO A 462 -31.08 23.96 -19.62
CA PRO A 462 -32.08 23.27 -20.42
C PRO A 462 -33.00 22.48 -19.48
N SER A 463 -34.31 22.65 -19.61
CA SER A 463 -35.32 22.12 -18.69
C SER A 463 -36.05 20.89 -19.22
N ASN A 464 -35.95 20.61 -20.54
CA ASN A 464 -36.58 19.45 -21.19
C ASN A 464 -35.92 19.13 -22.55
N ASP A 465 -35.53 17.88 -22.78
CA ASP A 465 -34.99 17.34 -24.05
C ASP A 465 -36.08 16.58 -24.86
N GLY A 466 -37.34 16.98 -24.74
CA GLY A 466 -38.46 16.38 -25.46
C GLY A 466 -38.72 14.93 -25.04
N ILE A 467 -38.35 13.95 -25.89
CA ILE A 467 -38.58 12.51 -25.66
C ILE A 467 -37.79 11.98 -24.44
N ASN A 468 -36.65 12.61 -24.12
CA ASN A 468 -35.73 12.14 -23.08
C ASN A 468 -35.94 12.80 -21.69
N GLY A 469 -36.89 13.71 -21.56
CA GLY A 469 -37.21 14.41 -20.30
C GLY A 469 -36.20 15.49 -19.87
N PRO A 470 -36.24 15.97 -18.62
CA PRO A 470 -35.35 17.02 -18.13
C PRO A 470 -33.85 16.60 -18.15
N PRO A 471 -32.93 17.51 -18.55
CA PRO A 471 -31.49 17.27 -18.59
C PRO A 471 -30.90 16.89 -17.23
N ARG A 472 -29.95 15.96 -17.26
CA ARG A 472 -29.36 15.35 -16.05
C ARG A 472 -28.34 16.30 -15.41
N MET A 473 -28.48 16.57 -14.11
CA MET A 473 -27.52 17.35 -13.32
C MET A 473 -27.02 16.53 -12.12
N GLY A 474 -25.71 16.45 -11.93
CA GLY A 474 -25.05 15.78 -10.80
C GLY A 474 -24.08 16.71 -10.07
N LYS A 475 -23.73 16.41 -8.81
CA LYS A 475 -22.90 17.26 -7.94
C LYS A 475 -21.38 17.07 -8.07
N THR A 476 -20.90 16.01 -8.73
CA THR A 476 -19.47 15.63 -8.72
C THR A 476 -18.93 15.28 -10.11
N THR A 477 -17.76 15.83 -10.42
CA THR A 477 -16.92 15.51 -11.58
C THR A 477 -15.71 14.72 -11.12
N ASP A 478 -15.60 13.43 -11.46
CA ASP A 478 -14.32 12.74 -11.69
C ASP A 478 -14.56 11.28 -12.10
N PRO A 479 -13.77 10.69 -13.04
CA PRO A 479 -12.37 10.43 -12.75
C PRO A 479 -11.38 10.74 -13.88
N ARG A 480 -10.29 11.43 -13.51
CA ARG A 480 -8.97 11.34 -14.15
C ARG A 480 -8.60 9.89 -14.44
N GLY A 481 -8.29 9.58 -15.70
CA GLY A 481 -7.85 8.25 -16.12
C GLY A 481 -6.59 7.81 -15.38
N LEU A 482 -6.73 6.84 -14.48
CA LEU A 482 -5.62 6.00 -14.03
C LEU A 482 -5.32 4.99 -15.15
N SER A 483 -4.05 4.67 -15.40
CA SER A 483 -3.59 3.73 -16.45
C SER A 483 -3.29 2.31 -15.94
N ALA A 484 -3.79 1.88 -14.79
CA ALA A 484 -3.53 0.53 -14.22
C ALA A 484 -4.74 -0.42 -14.27
N PHE A 485 -4.52 -1.72 -14.52
CA PHE A 485 -5.58 -2.74 -14.53
C PHE A 485 -5.96 -3.17 -13.10
N PRO A 486 -7.24 -3.07 -12.71
CA PRO A 486 -7.69 -3.53 -11.40
C PRO A 486 -7.85 -5.06 -11.35
N TYR A 487 -7.35 -5.66 -10.27
CA TYR A 487 -7.44 -7.08 -9.96
C TYR A 487 -8.19 -7.31 -8.65
N VAL A 488 -8.78 -8.50 -8.52
CA VAL A 488 -9.35 -9.01 -7.26
C VAL A 488 -8.71 -10.35 -6.91
N PHE A 489 -8.27 -10.52 -5.67
CA PHE A 489 -7.77 -11.79 -5.18
C PHE A 489 -8.88 -12.85 -5.11
N ALA A 490 -8.62 -13.98 -5.76
CA ALA A 490 -9.61 -15.01 -6.03
C ALA A 490 -9.49 -16.27 -5.14
N LYS A 491 -8.40 -16.38 -4.36
CA LYS A 491 -8.12 -17.52 -3.48
C LYS A 491 -7.71 -17.04 -2.10
N ARG A 492 -8.14 -17.77 -1.06
CA ARG A 492 -7.64 -17.57 0.30
C ARG A 492 -6.23 -18.16 0.38
N VAL A 493 -5.21 -17.30 0.43
CA VAL A 493 -3.84 -17.73 0.75
C VAL A 493 -3.77 -17.78 2.27
N LEU A 494 -3.59 -18.98 2.84
CA LEU A 494 -3.53 -19.23 4.30
C LEU A 494 -2.23 -18.70 4.91
#